data_AF-I6CM55-F1
#
_entry.id   AF-I6CM55-F1
#
_cell.length_a   1.000
_cell.length_b   1.000
_cell.length_c   1.000
_cell.angle_alpha   90.00
_cell.angle_beta   90.00
_cell.angle_gamma   90.00
#
_symmetry.space_group_name_H-M   'P 1'
#
loop_
_entity.id
_entity.type
_entity.pdbx_description
1 polymer ?
#
loop_
_entity_poly.entity_id
_entity_poly.type
_entity_poly.pdbx_seq_one_letter_code
_entity_poly.pdbx_strand_id
1 'polypeptide(L)'
;MADAVTAWFPENKQSDVSQIWHAFEHEEHANTFSAFLDRLSDTVSARNTSGFREQVAAWLEKLSASAELRQQSFAVAADATESCEDRVALTWNNLRKTLLVHQASEGLFDNDTGALLSLGREMFRLEILEDIARDKVRTLHFVDEIEVYLAFQTMLAEKLQLSTAVKEMRFYGVSGVTANDLRTAEAMVRSREENEFTDWFSLWGPWHAVLKRTEADRWALAEEQKYEMLENEYPQRVADRLKASGLSGDADAEREAGAQVMRETEQQIYRQLTDEVLALRLPENGSQLHHS
;
A
#
# COMPACT_ATOMS: atom_id res chain seq x y z
N MET A 1 -8.72 10.85 21.59
CA MET A 1 -8.47 9.70 20.70
C MET A 1 -9.42 8.55 20.99
N ALA A 2 -9.68 8.22 22.26
CA ALA A 2 -10.63 7.16 22.62
C ALA A 2 -12.02 7.38 21.98
N ASP A 3 -12.52 8.61 21.98
CA ASP A 3 -13.81 8.95 21.36
C ASP A 3 -13.81 8.67 19.83
N ALA A 4 -12.80 9.14 19.11
CA ALA A 4 -12.65 8.92 17.66
C ALA A 4 -12.61 7.43 17.30
N VAL A 5 -11.98 6.60 18.14
CA VAL A 5 -11.90 5.15 17.95
C VAL A 5 -13.23 4.48 18.27
N THR A 6 -13.85 4.80 19.41
CA THR A 6 -15.10 4.17 19.85
C THR A 6 -16.25 4.40 18.87
N ALA A 7 -16.22 5.53 18.15
CA ALA A 7 -17.17 5.82 17.08
C ALA A 7 -17.20 4.72 16.00
N TRP A 8 -16.13 3.95 15.79
CA TRP A 8 -16.10 2.87 14.80
C TRP A 8 -16.74 1.56 15.28
N PHE A 9 -16.93 1.40 16.59
CA PHE A 9 -17.44 0.17 17.18
C PHE A 9 -18.94 0.23 17.48
N PRO A 10 -19.65 -0.91 17.48
CA PRO A 10 -21.05 -0.95 17.89
C PRO A 10 -21.19 -0.62 19.38
N GLU A 11 -22.32 -0.03 19.78
CA GLU A 11 -22.56 0.51 21.14
C GLU A 11 -22.21 -0.48 22.26
N ASN A 12 -22.44 -1.78 22.06
CA ASN A 12 -22.16 -2.82 23.05
C ASN A 12 -20.66 -3.05 23.34
N LYS A 13 -19.76 -2.59 22.46
CA LYS A 13 -18.29 -2.70 22.63
C LYS A 13 -17.63 -1.37 23.00
N GLN A 14 -18.36 -0.25 22.94
CA GLN A 14 -17.75 1.08 23.08
C GLN A 14 -17.10 1.33 24.44
N SER A 15 -17.70 0.85 25.53
CA SER A 15 -17.13 1.01 26.88
C SER A 15 -15.76 0.33 27.01
N ASP A 16 -15.64 -0.91 26.54
CA ASP A 16 -14.40 -1.69 26.64
C ASP A 16 -13.31 -1.10 25.74
N VAL A 17 -13.69 -0.71 24.51
CA VAL A 17 -12.77 -0.07 23.55
C VAL A 17 -12.28 1.28 24.09
N SER A 18 -13.18 2.10 24.66
CA SER A 18 -12.81 3.39 25.26
C SER A 18 -11.76 3.20 26.35
N GLN A 19 -11.97 2.23 27.25
CA GLN A 19 -11.04 1.95 28.34
C GLN A 19 -9.65 1.54 27.84
N ILE A 20 -9.59 0.69 26.81
CA ILE A 20 -8.32 0.25 26.22
C ILE A 20 -7.60 1.44 25.58
N TRP A 21 -8.31 2.22 24.77
CA TRP A 21 -7.71 3.30 23.98
C TRP A 21 -7.39 4.57 24.78
N HIS A 22 -8.01 4.76 25.96
CA HIS A 22 -7.59 5.79 26.92
C HIS A 22 -6.14 5.61 27.37
N ALA A 23 -5.64 4.38 27.46
CA ALA A 23 -4.25 4.12 27.83
C ALA A 23 -3.25 4.64 26.78
N PHE A 24 -3.68 4.82 25.54
CA PHE A 24 -2.82 5.22 24.42
C PHE A 24 -2.87 6.74 24.15
N GLU A 25 -3.67 7.53 24.87
CA GLU A 25 -3.87 8.97 24.58
C GLU A 25 -2.62 9.84 24.72
N HIS A 26 -1.61 9.36 25.45
CA HIS A 26 -0.35 10.08 25.65
C HIS A 26 0.79 9.57 24.74
N GLU A 27 0.50 8.63 23.83
CA GLU A 27 1.48 8.16 22.86
C GLU A 27 1.77 9.25 21.80
N GLU A 28 2.98 9.22 21.26
CA GLU A 28 3.40 10.14 20.21
C GLU A 28 2.49 9.99 18.97
N HIS A 29 2.11 11.11 18.37
CA HIS A 29 1.19 11.19 17.21
C HIS A 29 -0.25 10.67 17.44
N ALA A 30 -0.65 10.33 18.67
CA ALA A 30 -2.03 9.91 19.00
C ALA A 30 -3.10 10.93 18.57
N ASN A 31 -2.82 12.24 18.72
CA ASN A 31 -3.73 13.31 18.31
C ASN A 31 -3.89 13.36 16.78
N THR A 32 -2.81 13.19 16.04
CA THR A 32 -2.83 13.20 14.57
C THR A 32 -3.57 11.98 14.03
N PHE A 33 -3.38 10.82 14.65
CA PHE A 33 -4.15 9.62 14.36
C PHE A 33 -5.65 9.81 14.64
N SER A 34 -6.01 10.46 15.76
CA SER A 34 -7.40 10.80 16.08
C SER A 34 -8.04 11.66 14.99
N ALA A 35 -7.34 12.72 14.55
CA ALA A 35 -7.82 13.60 13.48
C ALA A 35 -8.01 12.85 12.15
N PHE A 36 -7.13 11.91 11.82
CA PHE A 36 -7.30 11.04 10.66
C PHE A 36 -8.57 10.18 10.77
N LEU A 37 -8.81 9.55 11.92
CA LEU A 37 -10.02 8.75 12.15
C LEU A 37 -11.30 9.58 12.06
N ASP A 38 -11.30 10.80 12.61
CA ASP A 38 -12.43 11.71 12.53
C ASP A 38 -12.75 12.04 11.06
N ARG A 39 -11.73 12.41 10.26
CA ARG A 39 -11.88 12.65 8.82
C ARG A 39 -12.38 11.42 8.06
N LEU A 40 -11.84 10.24 8.39
CA LEU A 40 -12.27 8.99 7.77
C LEU A 40 -13.73 8.68 8.12
N SER A 41 -14.18 9.04 9.34
CA SER A 41 -15.54 8.83 9.80
C SER A 41 -16.57 9.79 9.17
N ASP A 42 -16.10 10.96 8.74
CA ASP A 42 -16.93 11.96 8.05
C ASP A 42 -17.29 11.59 6.61
N THR A 43 -16.60 10.60 6.05
CA THR A 43 -16.90 10.05 4.72
C THR A 43 -18.32 9.47 4.66
N VAL A 44 -19.01 9.69 3.54
CA VAL A 44 -20.31 9.11 3.19
C VAL A 44 -20.24 7.58 3.31
N SER A 45 -19.10 6.99 2.94
CA SER A 45 -18.85 5.56 3.08
C SER A 45 -18.85 5.10 4.54
N ALA A 46 -18.14 5.78 5.44
CA ALA A 46 -18.17 5.45 6.87
C ALA A 46 -19.55 5.64 7.50
N ARG A 47 -20.35 6.58 6.99
CA ARG A 47 -21.71 6.82 7.49
C ARG A 47 -22.73 5.78 6.99
N ASN A 48 -22.58 5.27 5.78
CA ASN A 48 -23.63 4.50 5.10
C ASN A 48 -23.29 3.03 4.81
N THR A 49 -22.04 2.62 4.98
CA THR A 49 -21.57 1.28 4.64
C THR A 49 -21.05 0.57 5.89
N SER A 50 -21.86 -0.35 6.44
CA SER A 50 -21.52 -1.09 7.67
C SER A 50 -20.24 -1.91 7.50
N GLY A 51 -20.03 -2.54 6.35
CA GLY A 51 -18.83 -3.34 6.08
C GLY A 51 -17.53 -2.52 6.13
N PHE A 52 -17.57 -1.22 5.82
CA PHE A 52 -16.39 -0.36 5.92
C PHE A 52 -16.05 -0.10 7.38
N ARG A 53 -17.06 0.21 8.21
CA ARG A 53 -16.86 0.37 9.65
C ARG A 53 -16.35 -0.90 10.31
N GLU A 54 -16.87 -2.05 9.91
CA GLU A 54 -16.39 -3.35 10.40
C GLU A 54 -14.93 -3.61 10.03
N GLN A 55 -14.52 -3.25 8.81
CA GLN A 55 -13.12 -3.35 8.37
C GLN A 55 -12.19 -2.44 9.19
N VAL A 56 -12.59 -1.19 9.42
CA VAL A 56 -11.83 -0.24 10.25
C VAL A 56 -11.79 -0.69 11.71
N ALA A 57 -12.91 -1.16 12.27
CA ALA A 57 -12.98 -1.68 13.64
C ALA A 57 -12.08 -2.91 13.83
N ALA A 58 -12.12 -3.88 12.91
CA ALA A 58 -11.24 -5.04 12.96
C ALA A 58 -9.76 -4.66 12.85
N TRP A 59 -9.43 -3.62 12.09
CA TRP A 59 -8.08 -3.08 12.03
C TRP A 59 -7.67 -2.40 13.35
N LEU A 60 -8.55 -1.59 13.96
CA LEU A 60 -8.30 -0.98 15.28
C LEU A 60 -8.12 -2.03 16.38
N GLU A 61 -8.84 -3.15 16.35
CA GLU A 61 -8.62 -4.27 17.27
C GLU A 61 -7.17 -4.81 17.15
N LYS A 62 -6.61 -4.91 15.93
CA LYS A 62 -5.20 -5.32 15.73
C LYS A 62 -4.20 -4.29 16.28
N LEU A 63 -4.47 -3.00 16.13
CA LEU A 63 -3.63 -1.93 16.70
C LEU A 63 -3.64 -1.94 18.23
N SER A 64 -4.78 -2.31 18.83
CA SER A 64 -4.86 -2.43 20.29
C SER A 64 -4.02 -3.59 20.83
N ALA A 65 -3.83 -4.65 20.04
CA ALA A 65 -3.10 -5.85 20.44
C ALA A 65 -1.57 -5.72 20.27
N SER A 66 -1.08 -4.87 19.36
CA SER A 66 0.35 -4.73 19.05
C SER A 66 0.81 -3.28 19.19
N ALA A 67 1.68 -3.03 20.17
CA ALA A 67 2.26 -1.70 20.43
C ALA A 67 3.14 -1.21 19.27
N GLU A 68 3.92 -2.11 18.67
CA GLU A 68 4.76 -1.79 17.51
C GLU A 68 3.91 -1.40 16.30
N LEU A 69 2.88 -2.19 15.98
CA LEU A 69 1.97 -1.88 14.87
C LEU A 69 1.25 -0.55 15.11
N ARG A 70 0.84 -0.27 16.35
CA ARG A 70 0.19 0.99 16.72
C ARG A 70 1.12 2.18 16.52
N GLN A 71 2.35 2.10 17.01
CA GLN A 71 3.35 3.16 16.83
C GLN A 71 3.65 3.41 15.35
N GLN A 72 3.84 2.36 14.55
CA GLN A 72 4.05 2.50 13.10
C GLN A 72 2.84 3.12 12.40
N SER A 73 1.62 2.72 12.79
CA SER A 73 0.38 3.28 12.23
C SER A 73 0.19 4.76 12.60
N PHE A 74 0.56 5.14 13.82
CA PHE A 74 0.48 6.54 14.27
C PHE A 74 1.47 7.43 13.51
N ALA A 75 2.70 6.94 13.29
CA ALA A 75 3.71 7.64 12.48
C ALA A 75 3.23 7.84 11.03
N VAL A 76 2.67 6.81 10.39
CA VAL A 76 2.13 6.92 9.02
C VAL A 76 0.98 7.93 8.92
N ALA A 77 0.11 7.96 9.92
CA ALA A 77 -0.97 8.96 9.97
C ALA A 77 -0.41 10.39 10.20
N ALA A 78 0.68 10.53 10.96
CA ALA A 78 1.37 11.79 11.16
C ALA A 78 1.98 12.32 9.86
N ASP A 79 2.76 11.48 9.17
CA ASP A 79 3.40 11.83 7.89
C ASP A 79 2.36 12.28 6.87
N ALA A 80 1.21 11.62 6.81
CA ALA A 80 0.15 11.99 5.88
C ALA A 80 -0.49 13.35 6.21
N THR A 81 -0.60 13.70 7.49
CA THR A 81 -1.17 14.97 7.93
C THR A 81 -0.17 16.12 7.73
N GLU A 82 1.13 15.86 7.86
CA GLU A 82 2.18 16.87 7.64
C GLU A 82 2.51 17.11 6.17
N SER A 83 2.54 16.05 5.35
CA SER A 83 3.06 16.14 3.99
C SER A 83 2.02 16.51 2.94
N CYS A 84 0.73 16.29 3.18
CA CYS A 84 -0.34 16.53 2.19
C CYS A 84 -1.70 16.72 2.86
N GLU A 85 -2.18 17.97 2.92
CA GLU A 85 -3.39 18.37 3.67
C GLU A 85 -4.71 17.61 3.38
N ASP A 86 -4.82 16.73 2.37
CA ASP A 86 -6.12 16.11 2.00
C ASP A 86 -6.14 14.62 1.63
N ARG A 87 -5.06 13.85 1.83
CA ARG A 87 -4.95 12.50 1.24
C ARG A 87 -5.42 11.35 2.14
N VAL A 88 -6.70 11.33 2.47
CA VAL A 88 -7.31 10.27 3.31
C VAL A 88 -7.21 8.87 2.68
N ALA A 89 -7.39 8.76 1.35
CA ALA A 89 -7.29 7.49 0.62
C ALA A 89 -5.86 6.91 0.64
N LEU A 90 -4.86 7.74 0.32
CA LEU A 90 -3.45 7.36 0.40
C LEU A 90 -3.07 6.90 1.82
N THR A 91 -3.50 7.66 2.84
CA THR A 91 -3.21 7.32 4.24
C THR A 91 -3.80 5.96 4.60
N TRP A 92 -5.05 5.69 4.18
CA TRP A 92 -5.69 4.40 4.40
C TRP A 92 -4.93 3.24 3.72
N ASN A 93 -4.49 3.42 2.47
CA ASN A 93 -3.67 2.42 1.78
C ASN A 93 -2.33 2.18 2.46
N ASN A 94 -1.66 3.25 2.90
CA ASN A 94 -0.39 3.17 3.62
C ASN A 94 -0.54 2.45 4.97
N LEU A 95 -1.60 2.72 5.73
CA LEU A 95 -1.88 2.03 7.00
C LEU A 95 -2.12 0.54 6.79
N ARG A 96 -2.82 0.16 5.71
CA ARG A 96 -2.99 -1.25 5.33
C ARG A 96 -1.68 -1.90 4.91
N LYS A 97 -0.83 -1.18 4.18
CA LYS A 97 0.53 -1.63 3.84
C LYS A 97 1.36 -1.87 5.10
N THR A 98 1.31 -0.97 6.08
CA THR A 98 1.97 -1.13 7.39
C THR A 98 1.49 -2.38 8.13
N LEU A 99 0.17 -2.64 8.15
CA LEU A 99 -0.37 -3.87 8.71
C LEU A 99 0.22 -5.12 8.03
N LEU A 100 0.28 -5.13 6.69
CA LEU A 100 0.83 -6.26 5.93
C LEU A 100 2.33 -6.45 6.18
N VAL A 101 3.10 -5.36 6.30
CA VAL A 101 4.52 -5.41 6.65
C VAL A 101 4.70 -6.02 8.03
N HIS A 102 3.90 -5.61 9.01
CA HIS A 102 3.95 -6.16 10.36
C HIS A 102 3.59 -7.65 10.36
N GLN A 103 2.49 -8.05 9.69
CA GLN A 103 2.09 -9.45 9.57
C GLN A 103 3.15 -10.33 8.88
N ALA A 104 3.81 -9.79 7.84
CA ALA A 104 4.93 -10.47 7.18
C ALA A 104 6.15 -10.60 8.10
N SER A 105 6.45 -9.58 8.89
CA SER A 105 7.58 -9.57 9.84
C SER A 105 7.36 -10.56 10.99
N GLU A 106 6.11 -10.75 11.42
CA GLU A 106 5.69 -11.78 12.39
C GLU A 106 5.70 -13.21 11.80
N GLY A 107 5.98 -13.36 10.50
CA GLY A 107 6.13 -14.66 9.84
C GLY A 107 4.81 -15.28 9.34
N LEU A 108 3.72 -14.51 9.26
CA LEU A 108 2.41 -15.01 8.79
C LEU A 108 2.49 -15.63 7.38
N PHE A 109 3.42 -15.15 6.55
CA PHE A 109 3.54 -15.53 5.15
C PHE A 109 4.81 -16.35 4.84
N ASP A 110 5.57 -16.79 5.86
CA ASP A 110 6.85 -17.50 5.66
C ASP A 110 6.70 -18.75 4.78
N ASN A 111 5.58 -19.47 4.92
CA ASN A 111 5.26 -20.68 4.15
C ASN A 111 4.13 -20.51 3.12
N ASP A 112 3.57 -19.30 2.99
CA ASP A 112 2.41 -19.04 2.12
C ASP A 112 2.67 -17.83 1.19
N THR A 113 3.64 -18.03 0.30
CA THR A 113 3.98 -17.05 -0.74
C THR A 113 2.81 -16.83 -1.71
N GLY A 114 1.92 -17.82 -1.88
CA GLY A 114 0.71 -17.69 -2.70
C GLY A 114 -0.27 -16.66 -2.14
N ALA A 115 -0.58 -16.72 -0.84
CA ALA A 115 -1.41 -15.72 -0.19
C ALA A 115 -0.77 -14.32 -0.24
N LEU A 116 0.55 -14.22 -0.02
CA LEU A 116 1.27 -12.95 -0.11
C LEU A 116 1.23 -12.35 -1.53
N LEU A 117 1.38 -13.18 -2.57
CA LEU A 117 1.25 -12.73 -3.97
C LEU A 117 -0.17 -12.26 -4.28
N SER A 118 -1.19 -12.98 -3.82
CA SER A 118 -2.59 -12.57 -4.01
C SER A 118 -2.86 -11.22 -3.34
N LEU A 119 -2.36 -11.03 -2.12
CA LEU A 119 -2.47 -9.76 -1.40
C LEU A 119 -1.67 -8.65 -2.08
N GLY A 120 -0.47 -8.95 -2.56
CA GLY A 120 0.37 -8.01 -3.30
C GLY A 120 -0.33 -7.53 -4.57
N ARG A 121 -0.94 -8.44 -5.35
CA ARG A 121 -1.74 -8.07 -6.55
C ARG A 121 -2.92 -7.19 -6.18
N GLU A 122 -3.62 -7.51 -5.10
CA GLU A 122 -4.73 -6.68 -4.64
C GLU A 122 -4.25 -5.27 -4.23
N MET A 123 -3.17 -5.17 -3.45
CA MET A 123 -2.60 -3.88 -3.05
C MET A 123 -2.12 -3.07 -4.25
N PHE A 124 -1.49 -3.70 -5.23
CA PHE A 124 -1.08 -3.05 -6.47
C PHE A 124 -2.27 -2.45 -7.24
N ARG A 125 -3.36 -3.21 -7.36
CA ARG A 125 -4.62 -2.71 -7.97
C ARG A 125 -5.17 -1.52 -7.20
N LEU A 126 -5.16 -1.57 -5.86
CA LEU A 126 -5.64 -0.48 -5.00
C LEU A 126 -4.78 0.78 -5.12
N GLU A 127 -3.45 0.68 -5.24
CA GLU A 127 -2.57 1.83 -5.47
C GLU A 127 -2.86 2.49 -6.83
N ILE A 128 -3.10 1.72 -7.89
CA ILE A 128 -3.49 2.28 -9.20
C ILE A 128 -4.86 2.96 -9.13
N LEU A 129 -5.83 2.36 -8.43
CA LEU A 129 -7.15 2.98 -8.26
C LEU A 129 -7.08 4.29 -7.47
N GLU A 130 -6.14 4.41 -6.54
CA GLU A 130 -5.88 5.65 -5.83
C GLU A 130 -5.36 6.75 -6.77
N ASP A 131 -4.37 6.44 -7.61
CA ASP A 131 -3.88 7.38 -8.62
C ASP A 131 -5.00 7.82 -9.58
N ILE A 132 -5.85 6.88 -10.01
CA ILE A 132 -7.02 7.17 -10.86
C ILE A 132 -8.01 8.09 -10.15
N ALA A 133 -8.31 7.81 -8.88
CA ALA A 133 -9.22 8.63 -8.08
C ALA A 133 -8.66 10.04 -7.91
N ARG A 134 -7.34 10.16 -7.69
CA ARG A 134 -6.63 11.43 -7.56
C ARG A 134 -6.69 12.26 -8.85
N ASP A 135 -6.54 11.63 -10.01
CA ASP A 135 -6.69 12.35 -11.28
C ASP A 135 -8.13 12.71 -11.56
N LYS A 136 -9.09 11.86 -11.17
CA LYS A 136 -10.52 12.14 -11.35
C LYS A 136 -11.00 13.26 -10.46
N VAL A 137 -10.60 13.32 -9.18
CA VAL A 137 -11.05 14.36 -8.25
C VAL A 137 -10.63 15.76 -8.71
N ARG A 138 -9.49 15.89 -9.40
CA ARG A 138 -9.06 17.16 -10.03
C ARG A 138 -10.04 17.67 -11.10
N THR A 139 -10.86 16.80 -11.67
CA THR A 139 -11.89 17.15 -12.66
C THR A 139 -13.26 17.43 -12.04
N LEU A 140 -13.42 17.12 -10.76
CA LEU A 140 -14.67 17.26 -10.01
C LEU A 140 -14.61 18.48 -9.09
N HIS A 141 -15.77 19.04 -8.78
CA HIS A 141 -15.90 20.10 -7.77
C HIS A 141 -16.71 19.55 -6.59
N PHE A 142 -16.27 19.83 -5.37
CA PHE A 142 -16.97 19.46 -4.12
C PHE A 142 -17.12 17.95 -3.84
N VAL A 143 -16.20 17.12 -4.35
CA VAL A 143 -16.18 15.68 -4.05
C VAL A 143 -14.83 15.34 -3.40
N ASP A 144 -14.86 14.60 -2.30
CA ASP A 144 -13.66 14.16 -1.60
C ASP A 144 -12.95 13.01 -2.35
N GLU A 145 -11.62 13.03 -2.39
CA GLU A 145 -10.80 12.01 -3.07
C GLU A 145 -11.14 10.59 -2.60
N ILE A 146 -11.35 10.43 -1.28
CA ILE A 146 -11.70 9.15 -0.66
C ILE A 146 -13.04 8.60 -1.16
N GLU A 147 -14.02 9.45 -1.46
CA GLU A 147 -15.32 9.00 -1.98
C GLU A 147 -15.20 8.51 -3.43
N VAL A 148 -14.40 9.18 -4.25
CA VAL A 148 -14.10 8.74 -5.61
C VAL A 148 -13.35 7.41 -5.58
N TYR A 149 -12.35 7.30 -4.69
CA TYR A 149 -11.58 6.07 -4.50
C TYR A 149 -12.45 4.89 -4.05
N LEU A 150 -13.27 5.08 -3.00
CA LEU A 150 -14.16 4.05 -2.48
C LEU A 150 -15.24 3.65 -3.49
N ALA A 151 -15.69 4.58 -4.33
CA ALA A 151 -16.59 4.26 -5.44
C ALA A 151 -15.90 3.34 -6.47
N PHE A 152 -14.66 3.65 -6.89
CA PHE A 152 -13.89 2.75 -7.77
C PHE A 152 -13.66 1.39 -7.12
N GLN A 153 -13.20 1.36 -5.87
CA GLN A 153 -12.93 0.14 -5.12
C GLN A 153 -14.18 -0.76 -5.02
N THR A 154 -15.34 -0.18 -4.67
CA THR A 154 -16.60 -0.92 -4.55
C THR A 154 -17.09 -1.42 -5.91
N MET A 155 -17.13 -0.55 -6.93
CA MET A 155 -17.71 -0.89 -8.23
C MET A 155 -16.83 -1.83 -9.06
N LEU A 156 -15.52 -1.83 -8.81
CA LEU A 156 -14.57 -2.73 -9.45
C LEU A 156 -14.21 -3.94 -8.58
N ALA A 157 -14.82 -4.09 -7.39
CA ALA A 157 -14.50 -5.16 -6.45
C ALA A 157 -14.57 -6.56 -7.08
N GLU A 158 -15.66 -6.86 -7.78
CA GLU A 158 -15.84 -8.16 -8.43
C GLU A 158 -14.91 -8.33 -9.64
N LYS A 159 -14.79 -7.27 -10.45
CA LYS A 159 -14.02 -7.28 -11.71
C LYS A 159 -12.51 -7.41 -11.48
N LEU A 160 -12.01 -6.75 -10.43
CA LEU A 160 -10.61 -6.71 -10.05
C LEU A 160 -10.30 -7.62 -8.84
N GLN A 161 -11.26 -8.45 -8.41
CA GLN A 161 -11.10 -9.40 -7.31
C GLN A 161 -10.54 -8.76 -6.03
N LEU A 162 -11.09 -7.60 -5.64
CA LEU A 162 -10.67 -6.87 -4.45
C LEU A 162 -11.38 -7.49 -3.24
N SER A 163 -10.70 -8.38 -2.52
CA SER A 163 -11.24 -9.08 -1.35
C SER A 163 -11.54 -8.14 -0.17
N THR A 164 -10.86 -6.99 -0.15
CA THR A 164 -10.94 -5.98 0.89
C THR A 164 -11.82 -4.78 0.51
N ALA A 165 -12.45 -4.84 -0.66
CA ALA A 165 -13.48 -3.90 -1.04
C ALA A 165 -14.79 -4.22 -0.32
N VAL A 166 -15.45 -3.17 0.16
CA VAL A 166 -16.77 -3.34 0.76
C VAL A 166 -17.79 -3.53 -0.35
N LYS A 167 -18.61 -4.58 -0.26
CA LYS A 167 -19.51 -5.01 -1.36
C LYS A 167 -20.73 -4.11 -1.55
N GLU A 168 -21.08 -3.26 -0.59
CA GLU A 168 -22.28 -2.43 -0.65
C GLU A 168 -21.95 -0.96 -0.34
N MET A 169 -22.05 -0.10 -1.34
CA MET A 169 -22.07 1.36 -1.15
C MET A 169 -23.43 1.88 -1.59
N ARG A 170 -24.26 2.30 -0.64
CA ARG A 170 -25.68 2.66 -0.90
C ARG A 170 -25.86 3.94 -1.73
N PHE A 171 -24.79 4.68 -2.03
CA PHE A 171 -24.83 5.99 -2.70
C PHE A 171 -23.79 6.15 -3.83
N TYR A 172 -23.86 5.26 -4.82
CA TYR A 172 -23.05 5.35 -6.06
C TYR A 172 -23.17 6.69 -6.82
N GLY A 173 -24.28 7.41 -6.66
CA GLY A 173 -24.57 8.62 -7.44
C GLY A 173 -23.82 9.89 -7.02
N VAL A 174 -23.08 9.87 -5.91
CA VAL A 174 -22.46 11.09 -5.32
C VAL A 174 -20.98 11.25 -5.70
N SER A 175 -20.31 10.20 -6.19
CA SER A 175 -18.87 10.23 -6.47
C SER A 175 -18.49 10.85 -7.82
N GLY A 176 -19.46 11.15 -8.71
CA GLY A 176 -19.17 11.66 -10.05
C GLY A 176 -18.47 10.66 -10.98
N VAL A 177 -18.36 9.39 -10.59
CA VAL A 177 -17.75 8.32 -11.37
C VAL A 177 -18.76 7.76 -12.38
N THR A 178 -18.43 7.83 -13.67
CA THR A 178 -19.29 7.33 -14.75
C THR A 178 -18.99 5.87 -15.08
N ALA A 179 -19.93 5.20 -15.75
CA ALA A 179 -19.70 3.86 -16.28
C ALA A 179 -18.53 3.78 -17.27
N ASN A 180 -18.20 4.89 -17.95
CA ASN A 180 -17.02 4.93 -18.81
C ASN A 180 -15.73 5.00 -18.00
N ASP A 181 -15.69 5.84 -16.95
CA ASP A 181 -14.54 5.92 -16.04
C ASP A 181 -14.21 4.55 -15.44
N LEU A 182 -15.22 3.77 -15.03
CA LEU A 182 -15.02 2.42 -14.50
C LEU A 182 -14.38 1.46 -15.50
N ARG A 183 -14.82 1.47 -16.76
CA ARG A 183 -14.22 0.62 -17.80
C ARG A 183 -12.79 1.03 -18.11
N THR A 184 -12.53 2.33 -18.18
CA THR A 184 -11.18 2.87 -18.40
C THR A 184 -10.27 2.52 -17.23
N ALA A 185 -10.74 2.68 -15.99
CA ALA A 185 -10.01 2.30 -14.80
C ALA A 185 -9.69 0.80 -14.78
N GLU A 186 -10.68 -0.06 -15.05
CA GLU A 186 -10.48 -1.52 -15.13
C GLU A 186 -9.39 -1.87 -16.16
N ALA A 187 -9.49 -1.32 -17.38
CA ALA A 187 -8.51 -1.58 -18.43
C ALA A 187 -7.11 -1.10 -18.04
N MET A 188 -7.01 0.07 -17.39
CA MET A 188 -5.74 0.63 -16.97
C MET A 188 -5.07 -0.20 -15.88
N VAL A 189 -5.80 -0.64 -14.84
CA VAL A 189 -5.14 -1.48 -13.82
C VAL A 189 -4.75 -2.84 -14.38
N ARG A 190 -5.55 -3.45 -15.27
CA ARG A 190 -5.15 -4.72 -15.93
C ARG A 190 -3.88 -4.55 -16.74
N SER A 191 -3.78 -3.46 -17.51
CA SER A 191 -2.60 -3.18 -18.33
C SER A 191 -1.37 -2.92 -17.48
N ARG A 192 -1.47 -2.13 -16.40
CA ARG A 192 -0.35 -1.89 -15.50
C ARG A 192 0.04 -3.14 -14.71
N GLU A 193 -0.92 -3.97 -14.29
CA GLU A 193 -0.63 -5.22 -13.58
C GLU A 193 0.15 -6.21 -14.45
N GLU A 194 -0.13 -6.27 -15.75
CA GLU A 194 0.62 -7.12 -16.67
C GLU A 194 2.07 -6.68 -16.84
N ASN A 195 2.33 -5.36 -16.85
CA ASN A 195 3.64 -4.82 -17.22
C ASN A 195 4.52 -4.42 -16.02
N GLU A 196 3.94 -4.01 -14.90
CA GLU A 196 4.65 -3.35 -13.79
C GLU A 196 4.58 -4.15 -12.48
N PHE A 197 3.67 -5.12 -12.35
CA PHE A 197 3.42 -5.78 -11.06
C PHE A 197 4.66 -6.46 -10.49
N THR A 198 5.43 -7.19 -11.32
CA THR A 198 6.58 -7.94 -10.82
C THR A 198 7.68 -7.01 -10.31
N ASP A 199 7.91 -5.90 -11.00
CA ASP A 199 8.85 -4.87 -10.55
C ASP A 199 8.39 -4.23 -9.23
N TRP A 200 7.11 -3.86 -9.16
CA TRP A 200 6.51 -3.32 -7.95
C TRP A 200 6.60 -4.29 -6.76
N PHE A 201 6.28 -5.58 -6.99
CA PHE A 201 6.30 -6.60 -5.95
C PHE A 201 7.71 -6.82 -5.41
N SER A 202 8.72 -6.72 -6.29
CA SER A 202 10.13 -6.86 -5.92
C SER A 202 10.60 -5.75 -4.97
N LEU A 203 9.97 -4.58 -5.00
CA LEU A 203 10.23 -3.46 -4.08
C LEU A 203 9.26 -3.40 -2.90
N TRP A 204 8.34 -4.36 -2.79
CA TRP A 204 7.26 -4.29 -1.82
C TRP A 204 7.73 -4.67 -0.40
N GLY A 205 7.51 -3.77 0.56
CA GLY A 205 7.99 -3.93 1.95
C GLY A 205 7.64 -5.29 2.62
N PRO A 206 6.39 -5.78 2.55
CA PRO A 206 6.04 -7.10 3.08
C PRO A 206 6.81 -8.25 2.43
N TRP A 207 7.12 -8.14 1.14
CA TRP A 207 7.94 -9.12 0.44
C TRP A 207 9.38 -9.12 0.95
N HIS A 208 9.98 -7.94 1.15
CA HIS A 208 11.30 -7.82 1.78
C HIS A 208 11.32 -8.40 3.20
N ALA A 209 10.26 -8.20 3.99
CA ALA A 209 10.15 -8.77 5.32
C ALA A 209 10.17 -10.31 5.29
N VAL A 210 9.45 -10.94 4.36
CA VAL A 210 9.50 -12.39 4.15
C VAL A 210 10.88 -12.84 3.67
N LEU A 211 11.48 -12.16 2.69
CA LEU A 211 12.80 -12.51 2.17
C LEU A 211 13.88 -12.48 3.26
N LYS A 212 13.90 -11.44 4.10
CA LYS A 212 14.84 -11.32 5.23
C LYS A 212 14.74 -12.49 6.21
N ARG A 213 13.54 -13.04 6.40
CA ARG A 213 13.28 -14.14 7.34
C ARG A 213 13.57 -15.53 6.75
N THR A 214 13.24 -15.70 5.47
CA THR A 214 13.17 -17.02 4.83
C THR A 214 14.33 -17.29 3.85
N GLU A 215 14.94 -16.24 3.30
CA GLU A 215 16.05 -16.30 2.33
C GLU A 215 17.20 -15.38 2.76
N ALA A 216 17.57 -15.43 4.04
CA ALA A 216 18.53 -14.49 4.65
C ALA A 216 19.87 -14.39 3.91
N ASP A 217 20.42 -15.53 3.45
CA ASP A 217 21.70 -15.56 2.71
C ASP A 217 21.60 -14.84 1.36
N ARG A 218 20.49 -15.05 0.63
CA ARG A 218 20.26 -14.39 -0.66
C ARG A 218 19.98 -12.91 -0.49
N TRP A 219 19.25 -12.54 0.57
CA TRP A 219 19.03 -11.14 0.93
C TRP A 219 20.37 -10.44 1.25
N ALA A 220 21.25 -11.07 2.03
CA ALA A 220 22.56 -10.52 2.33
C ALA A 220 23.41 -10.33 1.06
N LEU A 221 23.40 -11.29 0.15
CA LEU A 221 24.10 -11.18 -1.13
C LEU A 221 23.55 -10.02 -1.99
N ALA A 222 22.23 -9.85 -2.04
CA ALA A 222 21.62 -8.74 -2.76
C ALA A 222 21.98 -7.37 -2.15
N GLU A 223 22.06 -7.27 -0.83
CA GLU A 223 22.55 -6.06 -0.15
C GLU A 223 24.02 -5.79 -0.46
N GLU A 224 24.88 -6.82 -0.47
CA GLU A 224 26.29 -6.67 -0.85
C GLU A 224 26.44 -6.18 -2.30
N GLN A 225 25.70 -6.76 -3.24
CA GLN A 225 25.66 -6.32 -4.65
C GLN A 225 25.21 -4.86 -4.78
N LYS A 226 24.22 -4.45 -3.97
CA LYS A 226 23.77 -3.06 -3.94
C LYS A 226 24.90 -2.14 -3.49
N TYR A 227 25.59 -2.44 -2.40
CA TYR A 227 26.73 -1.63 -1.96
C TYR A 227 27.84 -1.57 -3.02
N GLU A 228 28.16 -2.70 -3.66
CA GLU A 228 29.19 -2.75 -4.71
C GLU A 228 28.82 -1.88 -5.92
N MET A 229 27.58 -1.93 -6.39
CA MET A 229 27.11 -1.06 -7.48
C MET A 229 27.10 0.42 -7.09
N LEU A 230 26.76 0.72 -5.83
CA LEU A 230 26.79 2.10 -5.32
C LEU A 230 28.20 2.67 -5.19
N GLU A 231 29.20 1.84 -4.91
CA GLU A 231 30.58 2.28 -4.84
C GLU A 231 31.21 2.40 -6.23
N ASN A 232 30.99 1.42 -7.10
CA ASN A 232 31.73 1.29 -8.36
C ASN A 232 31.06 1.94 -9.57
N GLU A 233 29.73 1.83 -9.69
CA GLU A 233 29.00 2.22 -10.91
C GLU A 233 28.19 3.51 -10.73
N TYR A 234 27.78 3.84 -9.51
CA TYR A 234 26.90 4.98 -9.25
C TYR A 234 27.43 6.33 -9.77
N PRO A 235 28.70 6.74 -9.52
CA PRO A 235 29.18 8.02 -10.01
C PRO A 235 29.16 8.11 -11.54
N GLN A 236 29.51 7.01 -12.22
CA GLN A 236 29.53 6.93 -13.67
C GLN A 236 28.11 6.95 -14.25
N ARG A 237 27.18 6.18 -13.69
CA ARG A 237 25.77 6.15 -14.13
C ARG A 237 25.09 7.51 -13.96
N VAL A 238 25.36 8.22 -12.87
CA VAL A 238 24.84 9.58 -12.66
C VAL A 238 25.41 10.54 -13.70
N ALA A 239 26.72 10.49 -13.94
CA ALA A 239 27.37 11.34 -14.95
C ALA A 239 26.84 11.09 -16.37
N ASP A 240 26.65 9.82 -16.76
CA ASP A 240 26.12 9.46 -18.07
C ASP A 240 24.68 9.96 -18.27
N ARG A 241 23.85 9.89 -17.21
CA ARG A 241 22.48 10.39 -17.23
C ARG A 241 22.42 11.92 -17.36
N LEU A 242 23.20 12.63 -16.54
CA LEU A 242 23.28 14.10 -16.61
C LEU A 242 23.78 14.59 -17.96
N LYS A 243 24.72 13.85 -18.56
CA LYS A 243 25.22 14.12 -19.90
C LYS A 243 24.14 13.88 -20.96
N ALA A 244 23.36 12.80 -20.85
CA ALA A 244 22.27 12.49 -21.77
C ALA A 244 21.14 13.53 -21.70
N SER A 245 20.84 14.05 -20.51
CA SER A 245 19.83 15.09 -20.31
C SER A 245 20.33 16.51 -20.60
N GLY A 246 21.65 16.71 -20.77
CA GLY A 246 22.24 18.03 -21.00
C GLY A 246 22.18 18.96 -19.78
N LEU A 247 21.99 18.41 -18.58
CA LEU A 247 21.79 19.14 -17.32
C LEU A 247 23.02 19.06 -16.39
N SER A 248 24.21 18.86 -16.96
CA SER A 248 25.44 18.77 -16.18
C SER A 248 25.74 20.11 -15.46
N GLY A 249 25.94 20.08 -14.15
CA GLY A 249 26.21 21.26 -13.31
C GLY A 249 24.98 21.92 -12.70
N ASP A 250 23.79 21.35 -12.88
CA ASP A 250 22.59 21.73 -12.13
C ASP A 250 22.46 20.84 -10.87
N ALA A 251 22.50 21.47 -9.69
CA ALA A 251 22.50 20.76 -8.41
C ALA A 251 21.17 20.04 -8.12
N ASP A 252 20.07 20.48 -8.71
CA ASP A 252 18.76 19.84 -8.55
C ASP A 252 18.68 18.62 -9.48
N ALA A 253 19.16 18.77 -10.72
CA ALA A 253 19.28 17.67 -11.67
C ALA A 253 20.25 16.59 -11.21
N GLU A 254 21.37 16.96 -10.58
CA GLU A 254 22.33 16.02 -9.97
C GLU A 254 21.68 15.19 -8.87
N ARG A 255 20.90 15.81 -7.98
CA ARG A 255 20.16 15.11 -6.94
C ARG A 255 19.10 14.19 -7.51
N GLU A 256 18.34 14.66 -8.51
CA GLU A 256 17.31 13.85 -9.16
C GLU A 256 17.91 12.65 -9.93
N ALA A 257 18.98 12.88 -10.69
CA ALA A 257 19.69 11.82 -11.41
C ALA A 257 20.25 10.79 -10.44
N GLY A 258 20.84 11.23 -9.32
CA GLY A 258 21.26 10.36 -8.24
C GLY A 258 20.13 9.49 -7.70
N ALA A 259 19.00 10.09 -7.34
CA ALA A 259 17.83 9.36 -6.83
C ALA A 259 17.20 8.41 -7.86
N GLN A 260 17.26 8.72 -9.15
CA GLN A 260 16.81 7.82 -10.22
C GLN A 260 17.75 6.62 -10.37
N VAL A 261 19.06 6.84 -10.41
CA VAL A 261 20.05 5.75 -10.49
C VAL A 261 19.95 4.82 -9.28
N MET A 262 19.78 5.36 -8.07
CA MET A 262 19.53 4.56 -6.86
C MET A 262 18.33 3.62 -7.07
N ARG A 263 17.18 4.18 -7.47
CA ARG A 263 15.93 3.42 -7.64
C ARG A 263 16.04 2.36 -8.73
N GLU A 264 16.69 2.66 -9.84
CA GLU A 264 16.89 1.70 -10.93
C GLU A 264 17.80 0.54 -10.52
N THR A 265 18.89 0.83 -9.81
CA THR A 265 19.80 -0.19 -9.28
C THR A 265 19.09 -1.09 -8.26
N GLU A 266 18.36 -0.50 -7.30
CA GLU A 266 17.56 -1.27 -6.34
C GLU A 266 16.51 -2.13 -7.04
N GLN A 267 15.78 -1.57 -8.00
CA GLN A 267 14.80 -2.30 -8.79
C GLN A 267 15.43 -3.51 -9.49
N GLN A 268 16.58 -3.33 -10.14
CA GLN A 268 17.26 -4.40 -10.86
C GLN A 268 17.67 -5.55 -9.92
N ILE A 269 18.30 -5.22 -8.79
CA ILE A 269 18.80 -6.20 -7.82
C ILE A 269 17.65 -6.97 -7.18
N TYR A 270 16.66 -6.27 -6.64
CA TYR A 270 15.55 -6.92 -5.95
C TYR A 270 14.64 -7.67 -6.92
N ARG A 271 14.54 -7.23 -8.20
CA ARG A 271 13.83 -7.98 -9.23
C ARG A 271 14.48 -9.33 -9.50
N GLN A 272 15.79 -9.35 -9.68
CA GLN A 272 16.53 -10.59 -9.86
C GLN A 272 16.35 -11.53 -8.66
N LEU A 273 16.52 -11.02 -7.44
CA LEU A 273 16.31 -11.80 -6.21
C LEU A 273 14.89 -12.39 -6.15
N THR A 274 13.88 -11.59 -6.50
CA THR A 274 12.48 -12.00 -6.50
C THR A 274 12.22 -13.12 -7.51
N ASP A 275 12.70 -12.98 -8.74
CA ASP A 275 12.54 -13.98 -9.79
C ASP A 275 13.19 -15.32 -9.38
N GLU A 276 14.40 -15.28 -8.80
CA GLU A 276 15.11 -16.47 -8.32
C GLU A 276 14.38 -17.18 -7.17
N VAL A 277 13.80 -16.43 -6.22
CA VAL A 277 13.08 -17.01 -5.07
C VAL A 277 11.72 -17.54 -5.49
N LEU A 278 10.98 -16.81 -6.34
CA LEU A 278 9.68 -17.26 -6.84
C LEU A 278 9.81 -18.52 -7.69
N ALA A 279 10.87 -18.66 -8.50
CA ALA A 279 11.13 -19.87 -9.28
C ALA A 279 11.31 -21.12 -8.41
N LEU A 280 11.79 -20.97 -7.17
CA LEU A 280 11.96 -22.09 -6.23
C LEU A 280 10.68 -22.44 -5.46
N ARG A 281 9.88 -21.42 -5.12
CA ARG A 281 8.69 -21.57 -4.28
C ARG A 281 7.42 -21.90 -5.06
N LEU A 282 7.38 -21.49 -6.32
CA LEU A 282 6.28 -21.73 -7.24
C LEU A 282 6.84 -22.50 -8.44
N PRO A 283 7.19 -23.79 -8.27
CA PRO A 283 7.55 -24.60 -9.42
C PRO A 283 6.40 -24.54 -10.42
N GLU A 284 6.74 -24.32 -11.70
CA GLU A 284 5.76 -24.37 -12.80
C GLU A 284 4.84 -25.57 -12.59
N ASN A 285 3.53 -25.31 -12.51
CA ASN A 285 2.54 -26.37 -12.48
C ASN A 285 2.86 -27.40 -13.57
N GLY A 286 3.32 -28.58 -13.15
CA GLY A 286 3.33 -29.83 -13.91
C GLY A 286 3.85 -29.73 -15.35
N SER A 287 5.17 -29.89 -15.52
CA SER A 287 5.66 -30.47 -16.78
C SER A 287 5.05 -31.86 -16.96
N GLN A 288 4.26 -32.00 -18.03
CA GLN A 288 4.23 -33.18 -18.90
C GLN A 288 3.62 -34.51 -18.40
N LEU A 289 2.76 -35.05 -19.27
CA LEU A 289 2.66 -36.48 -19.62
C LEU A 289 2.05 -37.43 -18.57
N HIS A 290 0.72 -37.60 -18.66
CA HIS A 290 0.17 -38.96 -18.65
C HIS A 290 -0.29 -39.32 -20.07
N HIS A 291 0.65 -39.85 -20.84
CA HIS A 291 0.34 -40.91 -21.79
C HIS A 291 0.02 -42.17 -20.99
N SER A 292 -1.22 -42.64 -21.06
CA SER A 292 -1.62 -44.03 -21.29
C SER A 292 -3.13 -44.10 -21.38
#